data_AF-A0A370LPW2-F1
#
_entry.id   AF-A0A370LPW2-F1
#
_cell.length_a   1.000
_cell.length_b   1.000
_cell.length_c   1.000
_cell.angle_alpha   90.00
_cell.angle_beta   90.00
_cell.angle_gamma   90.00
#
_symmetry.space_group_name_H-M   'P 1'
#
loop_
_entity.id
_entity.type
_entity.pdbx_description
1 polymer ?
#
loop_
_entity_poly.entity_id
_entity_poly.type
_entity_poly.pdbx_seq_one_letter_code
_entity_poly.pdbx_strand_id
1 'polypeptide(L)'
;MKYYKIVVEIDGKLLSASAAWIPPSLWENRIVEYKINNWTKPKIRSKLFAFEDATRAKVFARESYPNDLKITPQLYECKLQNPLKTIVAGYMPHFHNSDPVKSFWESELGMKLFSGIELVGNDFYTSSTITCLPAPIGTLVADAIKLKKKVE
;
A
#
# COMPACT_ATOMS: atom_id res chain seq x y z
N MET A 1 17.04 13.09 0.87
CA MET A 1 16.61 11.99 -0.02
C MET A 1 15.16 12.23 -0.43
N LYS A 2 14.81 12.03 -1.70
CA LYS A 2 13.42 12.14 -2.20
C LYS A 2 12.79 10.75 -2.16
N TYR A 3 11.52 10.69 -1.77
CA TYR A 3 10.74 9.45 -1.78
C TYR A 3 9.44 9.68 -2.55
N TYR A 4 8.81 8.59 -2.95
CA TYR A 4 7.63 8.64 -3.79
C TYR A 4 6.48 7.84 -3.20
N LYS A 5 5.26 8.34 -3.41
CA LYS A 5 4.04 7.71 -2.94
C LYS A 5 3.01 7.69 -4.06
N ILE A 6 2.43 6.51 -4.28
CA ILE A 6 1.21 6.36 -5.07
C ILE A 6 0.00 6.53 -4.14
N VAL A 7 -0.91 7.40 -4.56
CA VAL A 7 -2.25 7.60 -3.99
C VAL A 7 -3.27 7.47 -5.11
N VAL A 8 -4.54 7.29 -4.76
CA VAL A 8 -5.65 7.35 -5.72
C VAL A 8 -6.55 8.52 -5.36
N GLU A 9 -7.14 9.17 -6.36
CA GLU A 9 -8.14 10.20 -6.14
C GLU A 9 -9.54 9.62 -6.33
N ILE A 10 -10.36 9.69 -5.28
CA ILE A 10 -11.76 9.25 -5.28
C ILE A 10 -12.58 10.34 -4.60
N ASP A 11 -13.63 10.83 -5.26
CA ASP A 11 -14.51 11.90 -4.78
C ASP A 11 -13.74 13.14 -4.25
N GLY A 12 -12.69 13.55 -4.98
CA GLY A 12 -11.84 14.70 -4.63
C GLY A 12 -10.91 14.49 -3.43
N LYS A 13 -10.77 13.25 -2.92
CA LYS A 13 -9.90 12.91 -1.80
C LYS A 13 -8.71 12.08 -2.28
N LEU A 14 -7.51 12.43 -1.80
CA LEU A 14 -6.30 11.65 -2.02
C LEU A 14 -6.24 10.51 -0.99
N LEU A 15 -6.45 9.28 -1.43
CA LEU A 15 -6.53 8.10 -0.57
C LEU A 15 -5.34 7.18 -0.78
N SER A 16 -5.06 6.34 0.22
CA SER A 16 -4.11 5.24 0.07
C SER A 16 -4.48 4.37 -1.12
N ALA A 17 -3.47 3.90 -1.84
CA ALA A 17 -3.61 3.13 -3.08
C ALA A 17 -4.62 1.95 -2.97
N SER A 18 -4.69 1.29 -1.81
CA SER A 18 -5.63 0.21 -1.51
C SER A 18 -7.12 0.60 -1.62
N ALA A 19 -7.47 1.89 -1.63
CA ALA A 19 -8.86 2.36 -1.69
C ALA A 19 -9.57 1.97 -3.00
N ALA A 20 -8.82 1.72 -4.07
CA ALA A 20 -9.38 1.25 -5.33
C ALA A 20 -9.89 -0.21 -5.29
N TRP A 21 -9.41 -0.99 -4.32
CA TRP A 21 -9.61 -2.44 -4.24
C TRP A 21 -10.51 -2.85 -3.07
N ILE A 22 -10.71 -1.93 -2.12
CA ILE A 22 -11.51 -2.17 -0.92
C ILE A 22 -12.84 -1.42 -1.09
N PRO A 23 -13.99 -2.07 -0.92
CA PRO A 23 -15.28 -1.39 -1.01
C PRO A 23 -15.40 -0.31 0.09
N PRO A 24 -16.10 0.81 -0.16
CA PRO A 24 -16.23 1.92 0.80
C PRO A 24 -16.71 1.50 2.19
N SER A 25 -17.57 0.49 2.28
CA SER A 25 -18.06 -0.06 3.56
C SER A 25 -16.96 -0.66 4.45
N LEU A 26 -15.80 -0.99 3.90
CA LEU A 26 -14.64 -1.54 4.62
C LEU A 26 -13.49 -0.53 4.76
N TRP A 27 -13.69 0.75 4.40
CA TRP A 27 -12.63 1.76 4.46
C TRP A 27 -12.27 2.15 5.89
N GLU A 28 -13.19 1.99 6.82
CA GLU A 28 -12.98 2.30 8.23
C GLU A 28 -11.77 1.50 8.76
N ASN A 29 -10.82 2.22 9.37
CA ASN A 29 -9.55 1.69 9.87
C ASN A 29 -8.56 1.10 8.84
N ARG A 30 -8.92 1.03 7.54
CA ARG A 30 -8.06 0.44 6.48
C ARG A 30 -7.52 1.46 5.49
N ILE A 31 -8.33 2.46 5.13
CA ILE A 31 -7.98 3.47 4.13
C ILE A 31 -7.56 4.77 4.80
N VAL A 32 -6.46 5.34 4.31
CA VAL A 32 -5.88 6.57 4.84
C VAL A 32 -6.09 7.69 3.83
N GLU A 33 -6.60 8.84 4.29
CA GLU A 33 -6.67 10.07 3.50
C GLU A 33 -5.41 10.89 3.71
N TYR A 34 -4.86 11.40 2.61
CA TYR A 34 -3.69 12.26 2.58
C TYR A 34 -4.09 13.70 2.31
N LYS A 35 -3.43 14.62 3.01
CA LYS A 35 -3.49 16.06 2.70
C LYS A 35 -2.10 16.54 2.32
N ILE A 36 -2.02 17.30 1.22
CA ILE A 36 -0.75 17.84 0.73
C ILE A 36 -0.12 18.69 1.85
N ASN A 37 1.18 18.53 2.05
CA ASN A 37 1.97 19.18 3.10
C ASN A 37 1.59 18.84 4.55
N ASN A 38 0.74 17.85 4.80
CA ASN A 38 0.46 17.36 6.16
C ASN A 38 1.04 15.97 6.39
N TRP A 39 1.47 15.71 7.63
CA TRP A 39 1.89 14.39 8.04
C TRP A 39 0.68 13.49 8.21
N THR A 40 0.72 12.36 7.54
CA THR A 40 -0.34 11.35 7.55
C THR A 40 0.19 10.10 8.25
N LYS A 41 -0.57 9.58 9.21
CA LYS A 41 -0.25 8.37 9.99
C LYS A 41 -1.20 7.23 9.63
N PRO A 42 -0.80 5.96 9.80
CA PRO A 42 -1.73 4.83 9.66
C PRO A 42 -2.85 4.89 10.72
N LYS A 43 -4.04 4.39 10.37
CA LYS A 43 -5.21 4.36 11.28
C LYS A 43 -5.12 3.26 12.35
N ILE A 44 -4.35 2.22 12.09
CA ILE A 44 -4.14 1.07 12.97
C ILE A 44 -2.64 0.89 13.23
N ARG A 45 -2.25 -0.15 13.99
CA ARG A 45 -0.85 -0.55 14.17
C ARG A 45 -0.27 -1.14 12.87
N SER A 46 -0.07 -0.29 11.87
CA SER A 46 0.53 -0.60 10.58
C SER A 46 1.59 0.44 10.20
N LYS A 47 2.10 0.36 8.97
CA LYS A 47 3.04 1.33 8.39
C LYS A 47 2.49 1.80 7.04
N LEU A 48 2.97 2.94 6.57
CA LEU A 48 2.62 3.47 5.26
C LEU A 48 3.71 3.13 4.24
N PHE A 49 3.29 2.54 3.12
CA PHE A 49 4.16 2.13 2.03
C PHE A 49 4.62 3.31 1.14
N ALA A 50 5.85 3.29 0.65
CA ALA A 50 6.46 4.28 -0.23
C ALA A 50 7.56 3.67 -1.13
N PHE A 51 8.10 4.46 -2.05
CA PHE A 51 9.17 4.07 -2.97
C PHE A 51 10.39 4.98 -2.85
N GLU A 52 11.58 4.42 -3.09
CA GLU A 52 12.85 5.15 -3.17
C GLU A 52 12.99 5.92 -4.48
N ASP A 53 12.39 5.41 -5.57
CA ASP A 53 12.50 6.00 -6.90
C ASP A 53 11.14 6.11 -7.62
N ALA A 54 11.05 7.07 -8.54
CA ALA A 54 9.83 7.38 -9.28
C ALA A 54 9.51 6.29 -10.32
N THR A 55 10.52 5.70 -10.94
CA THR A 55 10.37 4.69 -12.00
C THR A 55 9.65 3.47 -11.45
N ARG A 56 10.06 2.98 -10.30
CA ARG A 56 9.46 1.84 -9.61
C ARG A 56 8.04 2.13 -9.16
N ALA A 57 7.78 3.33 -8.67
CA ALA A 57 6.43 3.76 -8.34
C ALA A 57 5.50 3.78 -9.58
N LYS A 58 6.01 4.20 -10.75
CA LYS A 58 5.28 4.17 -12.02
C LYS A 58 5.02 2.73 -12.50
N VAL A 59 5.98 1.81 -12.34
CA VAL A 59 5.77 0.38 -12.64
C VAL A 59 4.66 -0.19 -11.77
N PHE A 60 4.72 0.03 -10.45
CA PHE A 60 3.66 -0.38 -9.53
C PHE A 60 2.30 0.19 -9.94
N ALA A 61 2.22 1.48 -10.28
CA ALA A 61 0.97 2.11 -10.69
C ALA A 61 0.38 1.47 -11.97
N ARG A 62 1.21 1.16 -12.97
CA ARG A 62 0.78 0.53 -14.21
C ARG A 62 0.26 -0.89 -14.00
N GLU A 63 0.97 -1.68 -13.19
CA GLU A 63 0.63 -3.07 -12.93
C GLU A 63 -0.52 -3.19 -11.93
N SER A 64 -0.62 -2.22 -11.02
CA SER A 64 -1.62 -2.25 -9.95
C SER A 64 -2.94 -1.55 -10.25
N TYR A 65 -3.04 -0.83 -11.37
CA TYR A 65 -4.24 -0.08 -11.75
C TYR A 65 -4.41 -0.16 -13.28
N PRO A 66 -4.85 -1.32 -13.80
CA PRO A 66 -5.15 -1.44 -15.22
C PRO A 66 -6.26 -0.45 -15.64
N ASN A 67 -6.26 -0.10 -16.93
CA ASN A 67 -7.07 1.00 -17.49
C ASN A 67 -8.59 0.82 -17.33
N ASP A 68 -9.04 -0.40 -17.07
CA ASP A 68 -10.44 -0.77 -16.83
C ASP A 68 -10.95 -0.34 -15.45
N LEU A 69 -10.08 -0.05 -14.47
CA LEU A 69 -10.53 0.32 -13.12
C LEU A 69 -11.14 1.71 -12.98
N LYS A 70 -11.14 2.55 -14.03
CA LYS A 70 -11.62 3.96 -13.98
C LYS A 70 -11.06 4.79 -12.81
N ILE A 71 -9.97 4.34 -12.17
CA ILE A 71 -9.29 5.02 -11.07
C ILE A 71 -7.89 5.35 -11.53
N THR A 72 -7.53 6.62 -11.50
CA THR A 72 -6.21 7.08 -11.92
C THR A 72 -5.27 7.18 -10.71
N PRO A 73 -4.23 6.33 -10.62
CA PRO A 73 -3.20 6.49 -9.60
C PRO A 73 -2.42 7.79 -9.83
N GLN A 74 -2.10 8.49 -8.74
CA GLN A 74 -1.32 9.70 -8.75
C GLN A 74 0.00 9.50 -8.00
N LEU A 75 1.09 9.94 -8.63
CA LEU A 75 2.42 9.90 -8.06
C LEU A 75 2.74 11.23 -7.37
N TYR A 76 3.26 11.16 -6.15
CA TYR A 76 3.72 12.32 -5.39
C TYR A 76 5.14 12.12 -4.88
N GLU A 77 5.94 13.18 -4.95
CA GLU A 77 7.12 13.32 -4.09
C GLU A 77 6.65 13.47 -2.64
N CYS A 78 7.35 12.84 -1.69
CA CYS A 78 6.99 12.85 -0.28
C CYS A 78 8.21 12.85 0.66
N LYS A 79 7.94 13.16 1.93
CA LYS A 79 8.86 12.92 3.05
C LYS A 79 8.34 11.76 3.89
N LEU A 80 9.26 10.97 4.43
CA LEU A 80 8.97 9.82 5.29
C LEU A 80 9.45 10.09 6.72
N GLN A 81 8.73 9.56 7.70
CA GLN A 81 9.17 9.49 9.09
C GLN A 81 9.56 8.04 9.42
N ASN A 82 10.79 7.84 9.91
CA ASN A 82 11.37 6.54 10.25
C ASN A 82 11.23 5.50 9.12
N PRO A 83 11.77 5.77 7.92
CA PRO A 83 11.70 4.82 6.80
C PRO A 83 12.50 3.55 7.13
N LEU A 84 11.91 2.40 6.85
CA LEU A 84 12.54 1.09 6.98
C LEU A 84 12.53 0.39 5.62
N LYS A 85 13.68 -0.18 5.23
CA LYS A 85 13.86 -1.02 4.02
C LYS A 85 13.29 -2.44 4.21
N THR A 86 12.33 -2.59 5.12
CA THR A 86 12.05 -3.87 5.77
C THR A 86 10.55 -4.07 5.95
N ILE A 87 10.07 -5.22 5.47
CA ILE A 87 8.90 -6.01 5.86
C ILE A 87 7.60 -5.23 6.12
N VAL A 88 6.55 -5.55 5.35
CA VAL A 88 5.19 -5.58 5.90
C VAL A 88 4.52 -6.88 5.48
N ALA A 89 4.32 -7.77 6.46
CA ALA A 89 3.21 -8.71 6.41
C ALA A 89 1.98 -7.97 6.96
N GLY A 90 1.01 -7.73 6.09
CA GLY A 90 -0.35 -7.49 6.51
C GLY A 90 -1.12 -8.79 6.38
N TYR A 91 -1.82 -9.19 7.43
CA TYR A 91 -2.96 -10.10 7.32
C TYR A 91 -3.91 -9.50 6.27
N MET A 92 -3.90 -10.04 5.05
CA MET A 92 -4.77 -9.63 3.95
C MET A 92 -5.71 -10.81 3.66
N PRO A 93 -6.81 -10.95 4.43
CA PRO A 93 -7.78 -12.05 4.25
C PRO A 93 -8.51 -11.96 2.90
N HIS A 94 -8.21 -10.93 2.11
CA HIS A 94 -8.80 -10.66 0.81
C HIS A 94 -7.74 -10.31 -0.23
N PHE A 95 -6.57 -10.96 -0.21
CA PHE A 95 -5.88 -11.22 -1.47
C PHE A 95 -6.79 -12.14 -2.30
N HIS A 96 -7.87 -11.58 -2.85
CA HIS A 96 -8.50 -12.19 -4.00
C HIS A 96 -7.39 -12.42 -5.03
N ASN A 97 -7.46 -13.51 -5.78
CA ASN A 97 -6.46 -13.83 -6.80
C ASN A 97 -6.28 -12.72 -7.87
N SER A 98 -7.10 -11.67 -7.81
CA SER A 98 -7.08 -10.46 -8.64
C SER A 98 -6.49 -9.22 -7.97
N ASP A 99 -5.93 -9.30 -6.75
CA ASP A 99 -5.30 -8.14 -6.10
C ASP A 99 -3.96 -7.84 -6.81
N PRO A 100 -3.85 -6.69 -7.48
CA PRO A 100 -2.67 -6.41 -8.29
C PRO A 100 -1.42 -6.12 -7.45
N VAL A 101 -1.59 -5.76 -6.17
CA VAL A 101 -0.48 -5.63 -5.24
C VAL A 101 0.17 -7.00 -5.05
N LYS A 102 -0.62 -8.08 -5.00
CA LYS A 102 -0.08 -9.45 -4.97
C LYS A 102 0.73 -9.72 -6.24
N SER A 103 0.13 -9.46 -7.40
CA SER A 103 0.74 -9.76 -8.70
C SER A 103 2.05 -8.98 -8.92
N PHE A 104 2.10 -7.69 -8.56
CA PHE A 104 3.33 -6.91 -8.61
C PHE A 104 4.40 -7.50 -7.68
N TRP A 105 4.04 -7.86 -6.44
CA TRP A 105 4.99 -8.46 -5.51
C TRP A 105 5.50 -9.83 -5.98
N GLU A 106 4.62 -10.70 -6.48
CA GLU A 106 5.00 -12.02 -6.99
C GLU A 106 5.93 -11.91 -8.20
N SER A 107 5.63 -10.97 -9.10
CA SER A 107 6.45 -10.64 -10.27
C SER A 107 7.85 -10.17 -9.86
N GLU A 108 7.92 -9.21 -8.93
CA GLU A 108 9.19 -8.59 -8.52
C GLU A 108 10.05 -9.47 -7.61
N LEU A 109 9.45 -10.41 -6.91
CA LEU A 109 10.18 -11.35 -6.05
C LEU A 109 10.48 -12.69 -6.75
N GLY A 110 9.87 -12.95 -7.91
CA GLY A 110 9.99 -14.23 -8.61
C GLY A 110 9.43 -15.42 -7.81
N MET A 111 8.52 -15.19 -6.87
CA MET A 111 7.93 -16.23 -6.02
C MET A 111 6.45 -15.97 -5.76
N LYS A 112 5.66 -17.04 -5.63
CA LYS A 112 4.25 -16.94 -5.25
C LYS A 112 4.12 -16.54 -3.79
N LEU A 113 3.22 -15.60 -3.50
CA LEU A 113 2.87 -15.21 -2.16
C LEU A 113 1.71 -16.09 -1.68
N PHE A 114 1.94 -16.87 -0.62
CA PHE A 114 0.89 -17.69 -0.02
C PHE A 114 -0.14 -16.79 0.67
N SER A 115 -1.38 -16.82 0.19
CA SER A 115 -2.54 -16.30 0.91
C SER A 115 -2.99 -17.36 1.91
N GLY A 116 -2.81 -17.13 3.20
CA GLY A 116 -3.27 -18.10 4.20
C GLY A 116 -3.08 -17.63 5.63
N ILE A 117 -4.15 -17.10 6.22
CA ILE A 117 -4.58 -17.50 7.57
C ILE A 117 -6.10 -17.57 7.50
N GLU A 118 -6.61 -18.80 7.65
CA GLU A 118 -8.04 -19.10 7.71
C GLU A 118 -8.69 -18.47 8.95
N LEU A 119 -10.00 -18.22 8.85
CA LEU A 119 -10.87 -17.92 9.98
C LEU A 119 -10.75 -19.04 11.02
N VAL A 120 -10.04 -18.80 12.12
CA VAL A 120 -10.23 -19.58 13.35
C VAL A 120 -11.27 -18.85 14.17
N GLY A 121 -12.35 -19.55 14.47
CA GLY A 121 -13.64 -18.99 14.88
C GLY A 121 -13.62 -18.07 16.09
N ASN A 122 -14.62 -17.18 16.08
CA ASN A 122 -15.35 -16.51 17.17
C ASN A 122 -14.65 -15.89 18.38
N ASP A 123 -13.36 -16.07 18.64
CA ASP A 123 -12.70 -15.41 19.77
C ASP A 123 -11.42 -14.71 19.33
N PHE A 124 -11.42 -13.40 19.53
CA PHE A 124 -10.28 -12.52 19.30
C PHE A 124 -9.07 -13.01 20.11
N TYR A 125 -7.91 -13.02 19.44
CA TYR A 125 -6.55 -13.33 19.92
C TYR A 125 -6.12 -14.80 19.85
N THR A 126 -5.28 -15.15 18.87
CA THR A 126 -3.83 -15.40 19.08
C THR A 126 -3.15 -15.78 17.75
N SER A 127 -1.94 -15.24 17.52
CA SER A 127 -1.00 -15.68 16.49
C SER A 127 -1.44 -15.56 15.02
N SER A 128 -1.74 -14.33 14.54
CA SER A 128 -1.55 -14.06 13.11
C SER A 128 -0.04 -14.06 12.84
N THR A 129 0.51 -15.14 12.32
CA THR A 129 1.90 -15.18 11.85
C THR A 129 2.07 -14.04 10.85
N ILE A 130 2.73 -12.97 11.27
CA ILE A 130 3.13 -11.86 10.41
C ILE A 130 4.21 -12.45 9.51
N THR A 131 3.83 -12.99 8.35
CA THR A 131 4.77 -13.61 7.42
C THR A 131 5.64 -12.52 6.79
N CYS A 132 6.85 -12.36 7.33
CA CYS A 132 7.82 -11.40 6.84
C CYS A 132 8.26 -11.75 5.41
N LEU A 133 7.67 -11.11 4.40
CA LEU A 133 8.09 -11.26 3.02
C LEU A 133 9.13 -10.19 2.65
N PRO A 134 10.11 -10.53 1.79
CA PRO A 134 10.99 -9.53 1.20
C PRO A 134 10.14 -8.49 0.45
N ALA A 135 10.44 -7.21 0.65
CA ALA A 135 9.79 -6.15 -0.11
C ALA A 135 10.52 -5.98 -1.46
N PRO A 136 9.81 -5.72 -2.57
CA PRO A 136 10.44 -5.42 -3.85
C PRO A 136 11.52 -4.34 -3.71
N ILE A 137 12.59 -4.45 -4.49
CA ILE A 137 13.67 -3.45 -4.49
C ILE A 137 13.09 -2.06 -4.73
N GLY A 138 13.63 -1.08 -4.00
CA GLY A 138 13.20 0.32 -4.09
C GLY A 138 11.91 0.63 -3.34
N THR A 139 11.46 -0.25 -2.44
CA THR A 139 10.27 -0.01 -1.62
C THR A 139 10.61 0.17 -0.13
N LEU A 140 9.77 0.95 0.55
CA LEU A 140 9.95 1.35 1.94
C LEU A 140 8.62 1.35 2.68
N VAL A 141 8.69 1.25 4.01
CA VAL A 141 7.57 1.54 4.89
C VAL A 141 7.95 2.59 5.94
N ALA A 142 6.99 3.39 6.37
CA ALA A 142 7.22 4.54 7.25
C ALA A 142 6.11 4.70 8.29
N ASP A 143 6.43 5.34 9.42
CA ASP A 143 5.45 5.68 10.47
C ASP A 143 4.48 6.79 10.03
N ALA A 144 4.98 7.69 9.19
CA ALA A 144 4.20 8.76 8.62
C ALA A 144 4.74 9.17 7.25
N ILE A 145 3.85 9.66 6.40
CA ILE A 145 4.18 10.22 5.08
C ILE A 145 3.61 11.62 4.98
N LYS A 146 4.41 12.55 4.44
CA LYS A 146 3.96 13.89 4.07
C LYS A 146 4.11 14.09 2.58
N LEU A 147 2.97 14.15 1.87
CA LEU A 147 2.95 14.45 0.44
C LEU A 147 3.45 15.89 0.20
N LYS A 148 4.23 16.08 -0.86
CA LYS A 148 4.83 17.37 -1.20
C LYS A 148 4.33 17.93 -2.53
N LYS A 149 4.64 17.24 -3.62
CA LYS A 149 4.37 17.72 -4.97
C LYS A 149 3.92 16.54 -5.83
N LYS A 150 2.88 16.74 -6.65
CA LYS A 150 2.48 15.76 -7.67
C LYS A 150 3.58 15.66 -8.74
N VAL A 151 3.89 14.45 -9.16
CA VAL A 151 4.83 14.16 -10.24
C VAL A 151 4.02 13.87 -11.49
N GLU A 152 4.38 14.54 -12.59
CA GLU A 152 3.78 14.36 -13.91
C GLU A 152 4.31 13.09 -14.62
#